data_AF-A0A0D6QPG3-F1
#
_entry.id   AF-A0A0D6QPG3-F1
#
_cell.length_a   1.000
_cell.length_b   1.000
_cell.length_c   1.000
_cell.angle_alpha   90.00
_cell.angle_beta   90.00
_cell.angle_gamma   90.00
#
_symmetry.space_group_name_H-M   'P 1'
#
loop_
_entity.id
_entity.type
_entity.pdbx_description
1 polymer ?
#
loop_
_entity_poly.entity_id
_entity_poly.type
_entity_poly.pdbx_seq_one_letter_code
_entity_poly.pdbx_strand_id
1 'polypeptide(L)'
;MDLARTLATQETWKRGMDGLTQSVVGQFRGHPGSELSMPKDFPAKARTEIEALLPYEELVNIHARQLSAAYGEAELKDLLAFYKSPLGQKTLKAMPEVQEKVAIETQQRIEPKLPQVMQKLAKDVKPPAGGAKAPAKAAPAKPAQPKK
;
A
#
# COMPACT_ATOMS: atom_id res chain seq x y z
N MET A 1 15.54 -21.53 5.94
CA MET A 1 16.00 -20.11 6.04
C MET A 1 16.22 -19.46 4.69
N ASP A 2 16.90 -20.09 3.73
CA ASP A 2 17.18 -19.51 2.40
C ASP A 2 15.93 -19.01 1.66
N LEU A 3 14.85 -19.81 1.64
CA LEU A 3 13.59 -19.40 0.99
C LEU A 3 12.99 -18.17 1.69
N ALA A 4 13.00 -18.15 3.02
CA ALA A 4 12.50 -17.02 3.80
C ALA A 4 13.26 -15.72 3.47
N ARG A 5 14.60 -15.75 3.35
CA ARG A 5 15.40 -14.59 2.94
C ARG A 5 15.20 -14.19 1.48
N THR A 6 14.84 -15.15 0.63
CA THR A 6 14.53 -14.89 -0.78
C THR A 6 13.23 -14.09 -0.93
N LEU A 7 12.25 -14.35 -0.06
CA LEU A 7 10.94 -13.71 -0.07
C LEU A 7 10.90 -12.45 0.81
N ALA A 8 11.45 -12.53 2.02
CA ALA A 8 11.60 -11.41 2.94
C ALA A 8 12.96 -10.75 2.73
N THR A 9 13.09 -9.98 1.66
CA THR A 9 14.37 -9.33 1.33
C THR A 9 14.71 -8.23 2.33
N GLN A 10 16.00 -7.99 2.52
CA GLN A 10 16.48 -6.89 3.37
C GLN A 10 16.05 -5.51 2.83
N GLU A 11 15.92 -5.36 1.51
CA GLU A 11 15.44 -4.12 0.90
C GLU A 11 13.97 -3.86 1.26
N THR A 12 13.11 -4.87 1.13
CA THR A 12 11.69 -4.77 1.50
C THR A 12 11.54 -4.45 2.98
N TRP A 13 12.33 -5.10 3.85
CA TRP A 13 12.34 -4.78 5.28
C TRP A 13 12.78 -3.33 5.53
N LYS A 14 13.87 -2.87 4.91
CA LYS A 14 14.34 -1.48 5.06
C LYS A 14 13.27 -0.48 4.67
N ARG A 15 12.64 -0.68 3.50
CA ARG A 15 11.57 0.16 2.99
C ARG A 15 10.34 0.16 3.90
N GLY A 16 9.97 -0.99 4.46
CA GLY A 16 8.90 -1.11 5.44
C GLY A 16 9.18 -0.31 6.71
N MET A 17 10.37 -0.46 7.28
CA MET A 17 10.83 0.31 8.44
C MET A 17 10.89 1.82 8.13
N ASP A 18 11.20 2.22 6.89
CA ASP A 18 11.24 3.63 6.49
C ASP A 18 9.83 4.21 6.47
N GLY A 19 8.88 3.47 5.90
CA GLY A 19 7.46 3.84 5.92
C GLY A 19 6.91 4.00 7.34
N LEU A 20 7.22 3.05 8.24
CA LEU A 20 6.84 3.15 9.65
C LEU A 20 7.47 4.37 10.32
N THR A 21 8.77 4.60 10.08
CA THR A 21 9.48 5.78 10.61
C THR A 21 8.84 7.07 10.14
N GLN A 22 8.53 7.19 8.85
CA GLN A 22 7.86 8.38 8.31
C GLN A 22 6.45 8.57 8.89
N SER A 23 5.72 7.48 9.11
CA SER A 23 4.40 7.53 9.74
C SER A 23 4.49 8.04 11.18
N VAL A 24 5.39 7.50 11.99
CA VAL A 24 5.63 7.93 13.38
C VAL A 24 6.04 9.40 13.42
N VAL A 25 7.05 9.79 12.63
CA VAL A 25 7.50 11.20 12.56
C VAL A 25 6.36 12.12 12.11
N GLY A 26 5.53 11.66 11.16
CA GLY A 26 4.35 12.39 10.69
C GLY A 26 3.31 12.61 11.78
N GLN A 27 3.05 11.62 12.64
CA GLN A 27 2.13 11.76 13.78
C GLN A 27 2.58 12.83 14.77
N PHE A 28 3.88 12.91 15.07
CA PHE A 28 4.42 13.97 15.94
C PHE A 28 4.33 15.36 15.30
N ARG A 29 4.52 15.48 13.98
CA ARG A 29 4.37 16.75 13.25
C ARG A 29 2.93 17.22 13.13
N GLY A 30 1.99 16.29 12.99
CA GLY A 30 0.58 16.56 12.71
C GLY A 30 -0.29 16.82 13.93
N HIS A 31 0.26 16.77 15.14
CA HIS A 31 -0.52 16.92 16.37
C HIS A 31 -1.04 18.38 16.52
N PRO A 32 -2.37 18.62 16.50
CA PRO A 32 -2.92 19.97 16.59
C PRO A 32 -2.52 20.65 17.90
N GLY A 33 -2.08 21.90 17.83
CA GLY A 33 -1.65 22.67 19.01
C GLY A 33 -0.30 22.23 19.59
N SER A 34 0.48 21.37 18.91
CA SER A 34 1.81 21.01 19.37
C SER A 34 2.81 22.11 19.05
N GLU A 35 3.48 22.63 20.08
CA GLU A 35 4.71 23.44 19.98
C GLU A 35 5.97 22.53 19.92
N LEU A 36 5.80 21.24 19.57
CA LEU A 36 6.89 20.27 19.61
C LEU A 36 7.95 20.62 18.57
N SER A 37 9.08 21.14 19.06
CA SER A 37 10.30 21.29 18.26
C SER A 37 11.01 19.94 18.20
N MET A 38 11.05 19.34 17.02
CA MET A 38 11.76 18.08 16.82
C MET A 38 13.26 18.33 16.64
N PRO A 39 14.10 17.61 17.41
CA PRO A 39 15.54 17.55 17.14
C PRO A 39 15.83 17.10 15.71
N LYS A 40 16.94 17.59 15.11
CA LYS A 40 17.34 17.24 13.75
C LYS A 40 17.57 15.73 13.56
N ASP A 41 18.00 15.06 14.62
CA ASP A 41 18.26 13.62 14.69
C ASP A 41 17.02 12.78 15.04
N PHE A 42 15.86 13.40 15.27
CA PHE A 42 14.64 12.69 15.66
C PHE A 42 14.22 11.57 14.67
N PRO A 43 14.26 11.76 13.34
CA PRO A 43 13.94 10.68 12.41
C PRO A 43 14.90 9.47 12.53
N ALA A 44 16.18 9.72 12.78
CA ALA A 44 17.18 8.65 12.94
C ALA A 44 16.99 7.90 14.26
N LYS A 45 16.62 8.61 15.34
CA LYS A 45 16.22 8.00 16.61
C LYS A 45 14.97 7.15 16.45
N ALA A 46 13.91 7.70 15.86
CA ALA A 46 12.68 6.96 15.57
C ALA A 46 12.96 5.69 14.76
N ARG A 47 13.81 5.80 13.73
CA ARG A 47 14.26 4.65 12.93
C ARG A 47 14.92 3.58 13.79
N THR A 48 15.85 3.98 14.68
CA THR A 48 16.58 3.06 15.56
C THR A 48 15.63 2.31 16.51
N GLU A 49 14.70 3.03 17.14
CA GLU A 49 13.70 2.44 18.03
C GLU A 49 12.79 1.46 17.28
N ILE A 50 12.35 1.82 16.06
CA ILE A 50 11.48 0.97 15.24
C ILE A 50 12.21 -0.30 14.79
N GLU A 51 13.47 -0.19 14.36
CA GLU A 51 14.27 -1.36 13.97
C GLU A 51 14.50 -2.32 15.13
N ALA A 52 14.63 -1.81 16.36
CA ALA A 52 14.79 -2.62 17.56
C ALA A 52 13.55 -3.48 17.85
N LEU A 53 12.35 -3.04 17.43
CA LEU A 53 11.10 -3.80 17.62
C LEU A 53 11.01 -5.02 16.69
N LEU A 54 11.54 -4.91 15.47
CA LEU A 54 11.54 -6.00 14.51
C LEU A 54 12.83 -6.02 13.69
N PRO A 55 13.92 -6.58 14.26
CA PRO A 55 15.15 -6.80 13.53
C PRO A 55 14.92 -7.66 12.29
N TYR A 56 15.74 -7.47 11.25
CA TYR A 56 15.62 -8.24 10.01
C TYR A 56 15.64 -9.75 10.23
N GLU A 57 16.51 -10.24 11.13
CA GLU A 57 16.59 -11.66 11.46
C GLU A 57 15.29 -12.19 12.06
N GLU A 58 14.60 -11.38 12.86
CA GLU A 58 13.30 -11.76 13.43
C GLU A 58 12.23 -11.84 12.34
N LEU A 59 12.24 -10.91 11.37
CA LEU A 59 11.36 -11.01 10.19
C LEU A 59 11.59 -12.31 9.41
N VAL A 60 12.86 -12.69 9.20
CA VAL A 60 13.25 -13.92 8.51
C VAL A 60 12.79 -15.16 9.30
N ASN A 61 12.94 -15.14 10.63
CA ASN A 61 12.48 -16.22 11.51
C ASN A 61 10.96 -16.39 11.44
N ILE A 62 10.21 -15.28 11.49
CA ILE A 62 8.75 -15.29 11.31
C ILE A 62 8.38 -15.91 9.97
N HIS A 63 9.01 -15.48 8.87
CA HIS A 63 8.75 -16.05 7.54
C HIS A 63 9.06 -17.53 7.47
N ALA A 64 10.22 -17.96 7.99
CA ALA A 64 10.60 -19.36 8.00
C ALA A 64 9.58 -20.21 8.77
N ARG A 65 9.14 -19.74 9.94
CA ARG A 65 8.11 -20.42 10.74
C ARG A 65 6.79 -20.55 9.99
N GLN A 66 6.31 -19.47 9.35
CA GLN A 66 5.05 -19.50 8.60
C GLN A 66 5.13 -20.40 7.36
N LEU A 67 6.26 -20.37 6.64
CA LEU A 67 6.48 -21.26 5.49
C LEU A 67 6.50 -22.73 5.92
N SER A 68 7.19 -23.06 7.01
CA SER A 68 7.22 -24.43 7.56
C SER A 68 5.89 -24.90 8.14
N ALA A 69 5.00 -23.98 8.53
CA ALA A 69 3.64 -24.33 8.95
C ALA A 69 2.70 -24.57 7.75
N ALA A 70 2.97 -23.94 6.61
CA ALA A 70 2.11 -24.01 5.42
C ALA A 70 2.53 -25.09 4.41
N TYR A 71 3.82 -25.46 4.37
CA TYR A 71 4.39 -26.36 3.36
C TYR A 71 5.21 -27.47 4.00
N GLY A 72 5.18 -28.65 3.39
CA GLY A 72 6.06 -29.76 3.74
C GLY A 72 7.51 -29.53 3.30
N GLU A 73 8.44 -30.34 3.81
CA GLU A 73 9.87 -30.18 3.53
C GLU A 73 10.21 -30.29 2.03
N ALA A 74 9.58 -31.24 1.32
CA ALA A 74 9.80 -31.42 -0.11
C ALA A 74 9.32 -30.18 -0.91
N GLU A 75 8.13 -29.66 -0.59
CA GLU A 75 7.56 -28.47 -1.25
C GLU A 75 8.41 -27.23 -0.99
N LEU A 76 8.95 -27.07 0.23
CA LEU A 76 9.87 -25.97 0.55
C LEU A 76 11.17 -26.05 -0.26
N LYS A 77 11.69 -27.26 -0.50
CA LYS A 77 12.87 -27.47 -1.37
C LYS A 77 12.56 -27.11 -2.82
N ASP A 78 11.40 -27.52 -3.32
CA ASP A 78 10.96 -27.21 -4.68
C ASP A 78 10.72 -25.70 -4.88
N LEU A 79 10.06 -25.04 -3.92
CA LEU A 79 9.89 -23.59 -3.92
C LEU A 79 11.23 -22.86 -3.90
N LEU A 80 12.17 -23.31 -3.08
CA LEU A 80 13.52 -22.74 -3.05
C LEU A 80 14.24 -22.90 -4.40
N ALA A 81 14.17 -24.09 -5.01
CA ALA A 81 14.76 -24.34 -6.31
C ALA A 81 14.13 -23.46 -7.40
N PHE A 82 12.81 -23.33 -7.39
CA PHE A 82 12.08 -22.45 -8.31
C PHE A 82 12.53 -20.99 -8.16
N TYR A 83 12.48 -20.43 -6.95
CA TYR A 83 12.86 -19.02 -6.73
C TYR A 83 14.35 -18.74 -6.95
N LYS A 84 15.24 -19.75 -6.84
CA LYS A 84 16.66 -19.62 -7.25
C LYS A 84 16.86 -19.69 -8.76
N SER A 85 15.91 -20.21 -9.54
CA SER A 85 16.02 -20.28 -11.00
C SER A 85 15.93 -18.89 -11.66
N PRO A 86 16.44 -18.72 -12.91
CA PRO A 86 16.26 -17.48 -13.66
C PRO A 86 14.79 -17.08 -13.84
N LEU A 87 13.90 -18.07 -14.02
CA LEU A 87 12.47 -17.83 -14.14
C LEU A 87 11.86 -17.36 -12.82
N GLY A 88 12.20 -18.00 -11.69
CA GLY A 88 11.71 -17.60 -10.37
C GLY A 88 12.16 -16.20 -9.98
N GLN A 89 13.43 -15.86 -10.24
CA GLN A 89 13.95 -14.51 -10.05
C GLN A 89 13.24 -13.46 -10.92
N LYS A 90 12.96 -13.79 -12.20
CA LYS A 90 12.16 -12.93 -13.07
C LYS A 90 10.74 -12.76 -12.54
N THR A 91 10.14 -13.83 -12.03
CA THR A 91 8.77 -13.83 -11.47
C THR A 91 8.68 -12.89 -10.28
N LEU A 92 9.65 -12.94 -9.34
CA LEU A 92 9.68 -12.04 -8.17
C LEU A 92 9.72 -10.56 -8.57
N LYS A 93 10.43 -10.23 -9.65
CA LYS A 93 10.57 -8.85 -10.13
C LYS A 93 9.36 -8.39 -10.95
N ALA A 94 8.84 -9.26 -11.82
CA ALA A 94 7.83 -8.89 -12.80
C ALA A 94 6.39 -8.95 -12.27
N MET A 95 6.10 -9.84 -11.31
CA MET A 95 4.71 -10.01 -10.83
C MET A 95 4.09 -8.74 -10.24
N PRO A 96 4.79 -7.93 -9.41
CA PRO A 96 4.24 -6.66 -8.94
C PRO A 96 3.88 -5.71 -10.08
N GLU A 97 4.76 -5.57 -11.09
CA GLU A 97 4.51 -4.71 -12.26
C GLU A 97 3.34 -5.22 -13.11
N VAL A 98 3.20 -6.54 -13.25
CA VAL A 98 2.07 -7.16 -13.95
C VAL A 98 0.77 -6.87 -13.20
N GLN A 99 0.74 -7.04 -11.87
CA GLN A 99 -0.43 -6.75 -11.05
C GLN A 99 -0.83 -5.27 -11.11
N GLU A 100 0.16 -4.36 -11.08
CA GLU A 100 -0.08 -2.93 -11.22
C GLU A 100 -0.75 -2.60 -12.57
N LYS A 101 -0.21 -3.14 -13.68
CA LYS A 101 -0.81 -2.96 -15.01
C LYS A 101 -2.23 -3.49 -15.10
N VAL A 102 -2.48 -4.67 -14.51
CA VAL A 102 -3.82 -5.26 -14.45
C VAL A 102 -4.79 -4.33 -13.70
N ALA A 103 -4.38 -3.77 -12.57
CA ALA A 103 -5.20 -2.84 -11.81
C ALA A 103 -5.51 -1.56 -12.59
N ILE A 104 -4.49 -0.95 -13.21
CA ILE A 104 -4.64 0.25 -14.05
C ILE A 104 -5.62 0.01 -15.20
N GLU A 105 -5.42 -1.08 -15.95
CA GLU A 105 -6.28 -1.39 -17.09
C GLU A 105 -7.72 -1.67 -16.65
N THR A 106 -7.90 -2.36 -15.53
CA THR A 106 -9.23 -2.60 -14.94
C THR A 106 -9.92 -1.28 -14.60
N GLN A 107 -9.22 -0.36 -13.93
CA GLN A 107 -9.77 0.96 -13.60
C GLN A 107 -10.16 1.73 -14.87
N GLN A 108 -9.28 1.79 -15.87
CA GLN A 108 -9.54 2.47 -17.14
C GLN A 108 -10.75 1.92 -17.89
N ARG A 109 -11.04 0.62 -17.75
CA ARG A 109 -12.21 -0.03 -18.36
C ARG A 109 -13.51 0.22 -17.60
N ILE A 110 -13.46 0.38 -16.28
CA ILE A 110 -14.62 0.53 -15.41
C ILE A 110 -15.04 1.99 -15.28
N GLU A 111 -14.09 2.89 -15.00
CA GLU A 111 -14.33 4.31 -14.68
C GLU A 111 -15.26 5.03 -15.69
N PRO A 112 -15.04 4.95 -17.01
CA PRO A 112 -15.94 5.61 -17.97
C PRO A 112 -17.35 4.99 -18.05
N LYS A 113 -17.53 3.77 -17.55
CA LYS A 113 -18.83 3.06 -17.54
C LYS A 113 -19.63 3.30 -16.27
N LEU A 114 -19.01 3.79 -15.20
CA LEU A 114 -19.68 4.05 -13.92
C LEU A 114 -20.90 4.97 -14.04
N PRO A 115 -20.88 6.08 -14.80
CA PRO A 115 -22.06 6.93 -14.96
C PRO A 115 -23.27 6.20 -15.56
N GLN A 116 -23.03 5.29 -16.52
CA GLN A 116 -24.10 4.50 -17.13
C GLN A 116 -24.70 3.49 -16.15
N VAL A 117 -23.86 2.88 -15.31
CA VAL A 117 -24.32 2.00 -14.23
C VAL A 117 -25.18 2.79 -13.24
N MET A 118 -24.73 3.99 -12.83
CA MET A 118 -25.49 4.86 -11.93
C MET A 118 -26.83 5.27 -12.53
N GLN A 119 -26.89 5.60 -13.82
CA GLN A 119 -28.16 5.92 -14.50
C GLN A 119 -29.12 4.72 -14.55
N LYS A 120 -28.60 3.49 -14.68
CA LYS A 120 -29.44 2.28 -14.63
C LYS A 120 -29.99 2.07 -13.22
N LEU A 121 -29.12 2.12 -12.21
CA LEU A 121 -29.49 1.89 -10.81
C LEU A 121 -30.40 2.99 -10.24
N ALA A 122 -30.28 4.24 -10.72
CA ALA A 122 -31.14 5.35 -10.29
C ALA A 122 -32.63 5.10 -10.58
N LYS A 123 -32.96 4.21 -11.53
CA LYS A 123 -34.35 3.84 -11.84
C LYS A 123 -34.98 2.97 -10.76
N ASP A 124 -34.16 2.28 -9.98
CA ASP A 124 -34.60 1.34 -8.94
C ASP A 124 -34.61 1.99 -7.54
N VAL A 125 -34.03 3.18 -7.40
CA VAL A 125 -34.00 3.94 -6.14
C VAL A 125 -35.20 4.89 -6.09
N LYS A 126 -36.16 4.59 -5.20
CA LYS A 126 -37.18 5.58 -4.81
C LYS A 126 -36.55 6.66 -3.93
N PRO A 127 -36.86 7.95 -4.14
CA PRO A 127 -36.45 8.97 -3.20
C PRO A 127 -37.00 8.64 -1.80
N PRO A 128 -36.26 8.96 -0.73
CA PRO A 128 -36.75 8.78 0.62
C PRO A 128 -38.11 9.48 0.77
N ALA A 129 -39.08 8.79 1.37
CA ALA A 129 -40.39 9.34 1.64
C ALA A 129 -40.26 10.48 2.66
N GLY A 130 -40.17 11.71 2.16
CA GLY A 130 -39.94 12.91 2.97
C GLY A 130 -39.01 13.87 2.26
N GLY A 131 -39.57 14.70 1.37
CA GLY A 131 -38.83 15.65 0.57
C GLY A 131 -37.98 16.62 1.39
N ALA A 132 -36.71 16.75 1.02
CA ALA A 132 -35.93 17.94 1.27
C ALA A 132 -35.51 18.51 -0.08
N LYS A 133 -35.85 19.78 -0.31
CA LYS A 133 -35.59 20.56 -1.53
C LYS A 133 -34.16 20.35 -2.02
N ALA A 134 -34.02 20.04 -3.31
CA ALA A 134 -32.73 20.05 -4.00
C ALA A 134 -32.04 21.41 -3.80
N PRO A 135 -30.74 21.46 -3.45
CA PRO A 135 -29.99 22.71 -3.56
C PRO A 135 -29.89 23.06 -5.04
N ALA A 136 -30.43 24.22 -5.39
CA ALA A 136 -30.30 24.80 -6.72
C ALA A 136 -28.83 24.93 -7.11
N LYS A 137 -28.49 24.42 -8.30
CA LYS A 137 -27.38 24.81 -9.18
C LYS A 137 -26.25 25.61 -8.51
N ALA A 138 -25.18 24.94 -8.10
CA ALA A 138 -23.85 25.57 -8.08
C ALA A 138 -23.36 25.63 -9.54
N ALA A 139 -23.42 26.82 -10.14
CA ALA A 139 -22.80 27.08 -11.43
C ALA A 139 -21.27 26.87 -11.34
N PRO A 140 -20.61 26.35 -12.39
CA PRO A 140 -19.16 26.16 -12.37
C PRO A 140 -18.44 27.52 -12.31
N ALA A 141 -17.63 27.70 -11.27
CA ALA A 141 -16.73 28.84 -11.15
C ALA A 141 -15.71 28.83 -12.30
N LYS A 142 -15.69 29.92 -13.06
CA LYS A 142 -14.77 30.16 -14.17
C LYS A 142 -13.33 30.29 -13.62
N PRO A 143 -12.31 29.62 -14.20
CA PRO A 143 -10.92 29.78 -13.74
C PRO A 143 -10.42 31.20 -13.99
N ALA A 144 -9.88 31.84 -12.96
CA ALA A 144 -9.19 33.12 -13.08
C ALA A 144 -7.86 32.90 -13.83
N GLN A 145 -7.68 33.59 -14.96
CA GLN A 145 -6.39 33.67 -15.65
C GLN A 145 -5.41 34.53 -14.84
N PRO A 146 -4.11 34.19 -14.80
CA PRO A 146 -3.09 35.06 -14.21
C PRO A 146 -2.91 36.31 -15.07
N LYS A 147 -2.87 37.48 -14.43
CA LYS A 147 -2.42 38.72 -15.08
C LYS A 147 -0.88 38.75 -15.13
N LYS A 148 -0.40 39.12 -16.32
CA LYS A 148 0.95 39.45 -16.80
C LYS A 148 2.05 39.65 -15.76
#